data_AF-A0AAU8AP17-F1
#
_entry.id   AF-A0AAU8AP17-F1
#
_cell.length_a   1.000
_cell.length_b   1.000
_cell.length_c   1.000
_cell.angle_alpha   90.00
_cell.angle_beta   90.00
_cell.angle_gamma   90.00
#
_symmetry.space_group_name_H-M   'P 1'
#
loop_
_entity.id
_entity.type
_entity.pdbx_description
1 polymer ?
#
loop_
_entity_poly.entity_id
_entity_poly.type
_entity_poly.pdbx_seq_one_letter_code
_entity_poly.pdbx_strand_id
1 'polypeptide(L)'
;MSSQLDSPEKSLLAAELALGLLPAREEAEGMRALARDPELAGELDFWQSRLIGFMGPVEDVAPPPRVFDALQARLFGEAEGRSFWQELLAPENRGWLVLVLAVKLGVIALLLYALF
;
A
#
# COMPACT_ATOMS: atom_id res chain seq x y z
N MET A 1 19.25 27.17 -14.09
CA MET A 1 18.76 28.23 -13.19
C MET A 1 18.17 27.55 -11.96
N SER A 2 19.03 27.20 -11.00
CA SER A 2 18.64 26.71 -9.68
C SER A 2 18.95 27.82 -8.68
N SER A 3 18.30 28.97 -8.91
CA SER A 3 18.17 30.02 -7.92
C SER A 3 17.26 29.49 -6.82
N GLN A 4 17.73 29.54 -5.59
CA GLN A 4 16.98 29.25 -4.39
C GLN A 4 15.71 30.11 -4.41
N LEU A 5 14.54 29.49 -4.65
CA LEU A 5 13.26 30.20 -4.71
C LEU A 5 13.06 30.97 -3.40
N ASP A 6 12.57 32.21 -3.49
CA ASP A 6 12.15 32.93 -2.30
C ASP A 6 10.82 32.37 -1.75
N SER A 7 10.46 32.75 -0.53
CA SER A 7 9.25 32.22 0.13
C SER A 7 7.96 32.46 -0.69
N PRO A 8 7.73 33.65 -1.27
CA PRO A 8 6.61 33.88 -2.20
C PRO A 8 6.60 32.97 -3.44
N GLU A 9 7.74 32.80 -4.10
CA GLU A 9 7.86 31.95 -5.29
C GLU A 9 7.61 30.47 -4.96
N LYS A 10 8.08 30.00 -3.80
CA LYS A 10 7.78 28.65 -3.31
C LYS A 10 6.29 28.46 -3.06
N SER A 11 5.63 29.43 -2.44
CA SER A 11 4.19 29.35 -2.18
C SER A 11 3.39 29.30 -3.47
N LEU A 12 3.78 30.09 -4.49
CA LEU A 12 3.15 30.05 -5.81
C LEU A 12 3.33 28.67 -6.48
N LEU A 13 4.57 28.16 -6.52
CA LEU A 13 4.87 26.85 -7.08
C LEU A 13 4.07 25.74 -6.37
N ALA A 14 3.95 25.81 -5.04
CA ALA A 14 3.17 24.88 -4.24
C ALA A 14 1.67 24.94 -4.58
N ALA A 15 1.12 26.13 -4.82
CA ALA A 15 -0.27 26.30 -5.25
C ALA A 15 -0.51 25.70 -6.65
N GLU A 16 0.41 25.92 -7.59
CA GLU A 16 0.33 25.36 -8.94
C GLU A 16 0.46 23.84 -8.94
N LEU A 17 1.34 23.28 -8.11
CA LEU A 17 1.45 21.84 -7.85
C LEU A 17 0.14 21.29 -7.25
N ALA A 18 -0.43 21.96 -6.24
CA ALA A 18 -1.67 21.52 -5.59
C ALA A 18 -2.85 21.45 -6.57
N LEU A 19 -2.91 22.39 -7.53
CA LEU A 19 -3.95 22.46 -8.53
C LEU A 19 -3.65 21.67 -9.82
N GLY A 20 -2.45 21.10 -9.96
CA GLY A 20 -2.03 20.37 -11.15
C GLY A 20 -1.93 21.25 -12.41
N LEU A 21 -1.51 22.52 -12.25
CA LEU A 21 -1.43 23.49 -13.35
C LEU A 21 -0.12 23.45 -14.12
N LEU A 22 0.89 22.74 -13.61
CA LEU A 22 2.22 22.67 -14.20
C LEU A 22 2.28 21.68 -15.37
N PRO A 23 3.12 21.95 -16.39
CA PRO A 23 3.48 20.95 -17.38
C PRO A 23 4.15 19.72 -16.73
N ALA A 24 3.94 18.53 -17.29
CA ALA A 24 4.40 17.26 -16.71
C ALA A 24 5.89 17.22 -16.32
N ARG A 25 6.76 17.93 -17.07
CA ARG A 25 8.18 18.03 -16.75
C ARG A 25 8.44 18.86 -15.49
N GLU A 26 7.78 20.00 -15.37
CA GLU A 26 7.91 20.93 -14.24
C GLU A 26 7.26 20.36 -12.99
N GLU A 27 6.11 19.70 -13.13
CA GLU A 27 5.48 18.93 -12.06
C GLU A 27 6.45 17.88 -11.50
N ALA A 28 7.08 17.07 -12.37
CA ALA A 28 8.05 16.06 -11.94
C ALA A 28 9.30 16.67 -11.28
N GLU A 29 9.72 17.88 -11.67
CA GLU A 29 10.81 18.61 -11.05
C GLU A 29 10.41 19.17 -9.67
N GLY A 30 9.22 19.76 -9.55
CA GLY A 30 8.64 20.24 -8.31
C GLY A 30 8.44 19.12 -7.29
N MET A 31 7.90 17.96 -7.72
CA MET A 31 7.75 16.78 -6.87
C MET A 31 9.10 16.26 -6.36
N ARG A 32 10.16 16.36 -7.16
CA ARG A 32 11.54 16.03 -6.73
C ARG A 32 12.15 17.09 -5.81
N ALA A 33 11.65 18.32 -5.81
CA ALA A 33 12.09 19.38 -4.93
C ALA A 33 11.46 19.24 -3.54
N LEU A 34 10.19 18.82 -3.45
CA LEU A 34 9.49 18.56 -2.17
C LEU A 34 10.26 17.63 -1.23
N ALA A 35 10.93 16.61 -1.77
CA ALA A 35 11.72 15.67 -0.97
C ALA A 35 12.97 16.30 -0.31
N ARG A 36 13.36 17.51 -0.73
CA ARG A 36 14.60 18.19 -0.32
C ARG A 36 14.37 19.57 0.30
N ASP A 37 13.16 20.13 0.17
CA ASP A 37 12.80 21.44 0.67
C ASP A 37 11.57 21.36 1.60
N PRO A 38 11.76 21.38 2.93
CA PRO A 38 10.66 21.27 3.89
C PRO A 38 9.73 22.49 3.89
N GLU A 39 10.22 23.67 3.48
CA GLU A 39 9.39 24.88 3.39
C GLU A 39 8.39 24.74 2.24
N LEU A 40 8.86 24.28 1.07
CA LEU A 40 8.00 24.00 -0.07
C LEU A 40 6.96 22.91 0.25
N ALA A 41 7.34 21.89 1.03
CA ALA A 41 6.42 20.86 1.48
C ALA A 41 5.33 21.41 2.42
N GLY A 42 5.70 22.34 3.32
CA GLY A 42 4.75 23.03 4.19
C GLY A 42 3.78 23.92 3.40
N GLU A 43 4.25 24.64 2.39
CA GLU A 43 3.40 25.44 1.51
C GLU A 43 2.44 24.55 0.71
N LEU A 44 2.88 23.38 0.22
CA LEU A 44 2.00 22.45 -0.48
C LEU A 44 0.88 21.93 0.41
N ASP A 45 1.20 21.55 1.65
CA ASP A 45 0.23 21.11 2.65
C ASP A 45 -0.79 22.22 2.98
N PHE A 46 -0.29 23.46 3.14
CA PHE A 46 -1.14 24.64 3.34
C PHE A 46 -2.13 24.82 2.18
N TRP A 47 -1.68 24.76 0.93
CA TRP A 47 -2.54 24.94 -0.23
C TRP A 47 -3.53 23.79 -0.41
N GLN A 48 -3.12 22.54 -0.23
CA GLN A 48 -4.01 21.38 -0.27
C GLN A 48 -5.12 21.48 0.79
N SER A 49 -4.75 21.81 2.03
CA SER A 49 -5.69 22.00 3.14
C SER A 49 -6.63 23.19 2.94
N ARG A 50 -6.16 24.26 2.29
CA ARG A 50 -6.99 25.41 1.95
C ARG A 50 -7.99 25.08 0.84
N LEU A 51 -7.54 24.39 -0.20
CA LEU A 51 -8.34 24.08 -1.39
C LEU A 51 -9.40 23.01 -1.12
N ILE A 52 -9.11 22.02 -0.27
CA ILE A 52 -10.09 20.99 0.08
C ILE A 52 -11.34 21.59 0.73
N GLY A 53 -11.21 22.66 1.50
CA GLY A 53 -12.34 23.38 2.10
C GLY A 53 -13.26 24.08 1.09
N PHE A 54 -12.81 24.27 -0.16
CA PHE A 54 -13.63 24.81 -1.25
C PHE A 54 -14.27 23.71 -2.10
N MET A 55 -13.87 22.46 -1.93
CA MET A 55 -14.52 21.34 -2.61
C MET A 55 -15.85 21.03 -1.93
N GLY A 56 -16.91 20.98 -2.73
CA GLY A 56 -18.20 20.46 -2.31
C GLY A 56 -18.18 18.92 -2.22
N PRO A 57 -19.32 18.30 -1.91
CA PRO A 57 -19.46 16.84 -1.96
C PRO A 57 -19.08 16.33 -3.35
N VAL A 58 -18.09 15.45 -3.41
CA VAL A 58 -17.72 14.72 -4.62
C VAL A 58 -18.44 13.38 -4.59
N GLU A 59 -19.06 12.99 -5.70
CA GLU A 59 -19.72 11.69 -5.81
C GLU A 59 -18.67 10.58 -5.83
N ASP A 60 -18.85 9.57 -4.98
CA ASP A 60 -17.96 8.41 -4.94
C ASP A 60 -18.12 7.58 -6.22
N VAL A 61 -17.02 7.43 -6.97
CA VAL A 61 -16.96 6.56 -8.14
C VAL A 61 -16.18 5.30 -7.79
N ALA A 62 -16.86 4.16 -7.80
CA ALA A 62 -16.23 2.88 -7.51
C ALA A 62 -15.22 2.50 -8.61
N PRO A 63 -13.92 2.35 -8.29
CA PRO A 63 -12.94 1.87 -9.27
C PRO A 63 -13.16 0.38 -9.58
N PRO A 64 -12.69 -0.13 -10.74
CA PRO A 64 -12.72 -1.56 -11.02
C PRO A 64 -11.99 -2.36 -9.93
N PRO A 65 -12.51 -3.53 -9.48
CA PRO A 65 -11.95 -4.26 -8.33
C PRO A 65 -10.45 -4.58 -8.46
N ARG A 66 -10.00 -4.86 -9.69
CA ARG A 66 -8.60 -5.17 -10.02
C ARG A 66 -7.60 -4.03 -9.77
N VAL A 67 -8.05 -2.77 -9.66
CA VAL A 67 -7.14 -1.62 -9.56
C VAL A 67 -6.37 -1.66 -8.25
N PHE A 68 -7.04 -2.03 -7.16
CA PHE A 68 -6.40 -2.11 -5.85
C PHE A 68 -5.32 -3.19 -5.82
N ASP A 69 -5.62 -4.39 -6.31
CA ASP A 69 -4.67 -5.50 -6.37
C ASP A 69 -3.47 -5.19 -7.28
N ALA A 70 -3.72 -4.55 -8.43
CA ALA A 70 -2.66 -4.12 -9.33
C ALA A 70 -1.73 -3.06 -8.71
N LEU A 71 -2.29 -2.12 -7.92
CA LEU A 71 -1.50 -1.13 -7.18
C LEU A 71 -0.68 -1.79 -6.07
N GLN A 72 -1.26 -2.71 -5.31
CA GLN A 72 -0.53 -3.46 -4.29
C GLN A 72 0.65 -4.22 -4.89
N ALA A 73 0.43 -4.98 -5.95
CA ALA A 73 1.47 -5.74 -6.63
C ALA A 73 2.59 -4.83 -7.18
N ARG A 74 2.24 -3.66 -7.73
CA ARG A 74 3.22 -2.71 -8.27
C ARG A 74 4.05 -2.04 -7.18
N LEU A 75 3.45 -1.66 -6.07
CA LEU A 75 4.12 -0.89 -5.02
C LEU A 75 4.92 -1.77 -4.06
N PHE A 76 4.44 -2.98 -3.78
CA PHE A 76 5.00 -3.86 -2.75
C PHE A 76 5.54 -5.19 -3.29
N GLY A 77 5.39 -5.44 -4.60
CA GLY A 77 5.61 -6.74 -5.21
C GLY A 77 4.38 -7.63 -5.08
N GLU A 78 4.36 -8.74 -5.82
CA GLU A 78 3.34 -9.76 -5.58
C GLU A 78 3.55 -10.31 -4.17
N ALA A 79 2.47 -10.39 -3.38
CA ALA A 79 2.50 -11.25 -2.21
C ALA A 79 2.81 -12.65 -2.74
N GLU A 80 4.03 -13.13 -2.51
CA GLU A 80 4.34 -14.55 -2.70
C GLU A 80 3.31 -15.29 -1.88
N GLY A 81 2.28 -15.81 -2.56
CA GLY A 81 1.24 -16.57 -1.91
C GLY A 81 1.95 -17.67 -1.18
N ARG A 82 2.04 -17.57 0.15
CA ARG A 82 2.64 -18.60 0.98
C ARG A 82 1.95 -19.88 0.56
N SER A 83 2.72 -20.74 -0.09
CA SER A 83 2.17 -21.96 -0.66
C SER A 83 1.44 -22.65 0.48
N PHE A 84 0.23 -23.15 0.23
CA PHE A 84 -0.52 -23.88 1.24
C PHE A 84 0.35 -24.94 1.96
N TRP A 85 1.33 -25.51 1.25
CA TRP A 85 2.36 -26.40 1.80
C TRP A 85 3.35 -25.73 2.75
N GLN A 86 3.77 -24.49 2.50
CA GLN A 86 4.63 -23.70 3.38
C GLN A 86 3.91 -23.30 4.67
N GLU A 87 2.61 -22.99 4.61
CA GLU A 87 1.80 -22.67 5.78
C GLU A 87 1.50 -23.93 6.62
N LEU A 88 1.24 -25.06 5.97
CA LEU A 88 1.08 -26.34 6.65
C LEU A 88 2.39 -26.81 7.32
N LEU A 89 3.53 -26.62 6.67
CA LEU A 89 4.86 -27.01 7.17
C LEU A 89 5.52 -25.98 8.11
N ALA A 90 4.82 -24.86 8.40
CA ALA A 90 5.30 -23.83 9.29
C ALA A 90 5.61 -24.41 10.69
N PRO A 91 6.70 -23.99 11.37
CA PRO A 91 7.11 -24.55 12.66
C PRO A 91 6.02 -24.49 13.74
N GLU A 92 5.20 -23.46 13.70
CA GLU A 92 4.06 -23.20 14.59
C GLU A 92 2.92 -24.22 14.42
N ASN A 93 2.78 -24.83 13.25
CA ASN A 93 1.69 -25.77 12.93
C ASN A 93 2.06 -27.24 13.22
N ARG A 94 3.31 -27.52 13.63
CA ARG A 94 3.81 -28.87 13.92
C ARG A 94 3.05 -29.57 15.05
N GLY A 95 2.60 -28.83 16.07
CA GLY A 95 1.84 -29.40 17.18
C GLY A 95 0.48 -29.98 16.75
N TRP A 96 -0.25 -29.23 15.93
CA TRP A 96 -1.53 -29.67 15.36
C TRP A 96 -1.37 -30.84 14.39
N LEU A 97 -0.31 -30.83 13.57
CA LEU A 97 0.01 -31.94 12.66
C LEU A 97 0.24 -33.26 13.41
N VAL A 98 1.02 -33.23 14.49
CA VAL A 98 1.30 -34.43 15.31
C VAL A 98 0.01 -34.96 15.95
N LEU A 99 -0.84 -34.07 16.46
CA LEU A 99 -2.13 -34.46 17.05
C LEU A 99 -3.04 -35.13 16.02
N VAL A 100 -3.20 -34.54 14.82
CA VAL A 100 -4.02 -35.12 13.74
C VAL A 100 -3.47 -36.47 13.30
N LEU A 101 -2.14 -36.61 13.18
CA LEU A 101 -1.52 -37.90 12.86
C LEU A 101 -1.80 -38.95 13.95
N ALA A 102 -1.65 -38.58 15.22
CA ALA A 102 -1.86 -39.48 16.35
C ALA A 102 -3.31 -39.96 16.42
N VAL A 103 -4.28 -39.05 16.25
CA VAL A 103 -5.70 -39.38 16.17
C VAL A 103 -5.97 -40.33 15.00
N LYS A 104 -5.43 -40.03 13.82
CA LYS A 104 -5.64 -40.86 12.62
C LYS A 104 -5.07 -42.26 12.78
N LEU A 105 -3.88 -42.40 13.35
CA LEU A 105 -3.27 -43.70 13.67
C LEU A 105 -4.08 -44.45 14.73
N GLY A 106 -4.59 -43.75 15.75
CA GLY A 106 -5.46 -44.34 16.77
C GLY A 106 -6.75 -44.91 16.17
N VAL A 107 -7.39 -44.17 15.27
CA VAL A 107 -8.60 -44.65 14.55
C VAL A 107 -8.27 -45.87 13.69
N ILE A 108 -7.16 -45.84 12.95
CA ILE A 108 -6.73 -47.00 12.15
C ILE A 108 -6.48 -48.22 13.04
N ALA A 109 -5.78 -48.05 14.16
CA ALA A 109 -5.52 -49.13 15.11
C ALA A 109 -6.82 -49.68 15.71
N LEU A 110 -7.77 -48.82 16.04
CA LEU A 110 -9.09 -49.21 16.54
C LEU A 110 -9.87 -50.01 15.49
N LEU A 111 -9.86 -49.58 14.24
CA LEU A 111 -10.54 -50.29 13.15
C LEU A 111 -9.89 -51.65 12.87
N LEU A 112 -8.55 -51.73 12.91
CA LEU A 112 -7.83 -52.99 12.78
C LEU A 112 -8.14 -53.94 13.94
N TYR A 113 -8.22 -53.41 15.17
CA TYR A 113 -8.61 -54.18 16.35
C TYR A 113 -10.06 -54.65 16.28
N ALA A 114 -10.98 -53.86 15.72
CA ALA A 114 -12.38 -54.26 15.56
C ALA A 114 -12.59 -55.30 14.44
N LEU A 115 -11.62 -55.47 13.54
CA LEU A 115 -11.69 -56.38 12.39
C LEU A 115 -11.03 -57.75 12.66
N PHE A 116 -10.20 -57.87 13.71
CA PHE A 116 -9.50 -59.09 14.12
C PHE A 116 -9.98 -59.58 15.49
#